data_AF-A0A0H5QR87-F1
#
_entry.id   AF-A0A0H5QR87-F1
#
_cell.length_a   1.000
_cell.length_b   1.000
_cell.length_c   1.000
_cell.angle_alpha   90.00
_cell.angle_beta   90.00
_cell.angle_gamma   90.00
#
_symmetry.space_group_name_H-M   'P 1'
#
loop_
_entity.id
_entity.type
_entity.pdbx_description
1 polymer ?
#
loop_
_entity_poly.entity_id
_entity_poly.type
_entity_poly.pdbx_seq_one_letter_code
_entity_poly.pdbx_strand_id
1 'polypeptide(L)'
;MESRLRIADSRLTMLNQAEKQCRRSEERAMILQRQMDKYVADHGLGGSDVALERELEQFKRIVKCSVCKDTFKSVVITKCFHVFCRSCIDTRIKNRDRRCPACSKPFGQDDVHNIYFTH
;
A
#
# COMPACT_ATOMS: atom_id res chain seq x y z
N MET A 1 45.55 -37.56 30.17
CA MET A 1 44.60 -38.09 29.15
C MET A 1 43.15 -37.90 29.58
N GLU A 2 42.82 -38.15 30.85
CA GLU A 2 41.46 -38.02 31.42
C GLU A 2 40.85 -36.60 31.39
N SER A 3 41.67 -35.55 31.54
CA SER A 3 41.19 -34.15 31.49
C SER A 3 40.58 -33.77 30.12
N ARG A 4 41.14 -34.28 29.01
CA ARG A 4 40.61 -34.04 27.65
C ARG A 4 39.31 -34.79 27.41
N LEU A 5 39.16 -36.00 27.99
CA LEU A 5 37.90 -36.74 27.96
C LEU A 5 36.79 -36.00 28.70
N ARG A 6 37.06 -35.47 29.91
CA ARG A 6 36.07 -34.70 30.68
C ARG A 6 35.61 -33.42 29.97
N ILE A 7 36.52 -32.73 29.28
CA ILE A 7 36.18 -31.55 28.47
C ILE A 7 35.31 -31.94 27.27
N ALA A 8 35.62 -33.05 26.60
CA ALA A 8 34.82 -33.56 25.50
C ALA A 8 33.41 -33.98 25.96
N ASP A 9 33.28 -34.61 27.12
CA ASP A 9 32.00 -35.06 27.69
C ASP A 9 31.13 -33.87 28.15
N SER A 10 31.75 -32.84 28.73
CA SER A 10 31.08 -31.58 29.05
C SER A 10 30.61 -30.83 27.79
N ARG A 11 31.38 -30.88 26.69
CA ARG A 11 30.96 -30.31 25.41
C ARG A 11 29.83 -31.10 24.76
N LEU A 12 29.87 -32.44 24.85
CA LEU A 12 28.81 -33.31 24.33
C LEU A 12 27.47 -33.08 25.05
N THR A 13 27.52 -32.94 26.38
CA THR A 13 26.33 -32.61 27.19
C THR A 13 25.78 -31.22 26.87
N MET A 14 26.64 -30.22 26.66
CA MET A 14 26.21 -28.88 26.22
C MET A 14 25.55 -28.89 24.82
N LEU A 15 26.12 -29.62 23.85
CA LEU A 15 25.54 -29.75 22.51
C LEU A 15 24.16 -30.43 22.56
N ASN A 16 24.04 -31.53 23.30
CA ASN A 16 22.75 -32.22 23.49
C ASN A 16 21.69 -31.33 24.16
N GLN A 17 22.10 -30.43 25.06
CA GLN A 17 21.19 -29.48 25.70
C GLN A 17 20.77 -28.37 24.74
N ALA A 18 21.69 -27.86 23.92
CA ALA A 18 21.41 -26.87 22.87
C ALA A 18 20.47 -27.43 21.80
N GLU A 19 20.66 -28.68 21.35
CA GLU A 19 19.76 -29.35 20.41
C GLU A 19 18.34 -29.50 20.97
N LYS A 20 18.22 -29.91 22.25
CA LYS A 20 16.91 -30.00 22.93
C LYS A 20 16.24 -28.63 23.05
N GLN A 21 17.01 -27.56 23.25
CA GLN A 21 16.48 -26.19 23.27
C GLN A 21 16.02 -25.75 21.88
N CYS A 22 16.83 -25.98 20.84
CA CYS A 22 16.49 -25.65 19.45
C CYS A 22 15.20 -26.36 19.01
N ARG A 23 15.10 -27.66 19.30
CA ARG A 23 13.89 -28.44 19.01
C ARG A 23 12.65 -27.88 19.71
N ARG A 24 12.76 -27.47 20.98
CA ARG A 24 11.64 -26.84 21.71
C ARG A 24 11.26 -25.47 21.12
N SER A 25 12.23 -24.69 20.64
CA SER A 25 11.93 -23.41 19.99
C SER A 25 11.27 -23.60 18.62
N GLU A 26 11.69 -24.60 17.85
CA GLU A 26 11.09 -24.94 16.56
C GLU A 26 9.65 -25.43 16.72
N GLU A 27 9.39 -26.31 17.69
CA GLU A 27 8.04 -26.78 18.02
C GLU A 27 7.12 -25.61 18.41
N ARG A 28 7.61 -24.65 19.20
CA ARG A 28 6.86 -23.42 19.55
C ARG A 28 6.61 -22.54 18.33
N ALA A 29 7.63 -22.31 17.49
CA ALA A 29 7.49 -21.54 16.27
C ALA A 29 6.45 -22.15 15.33
N MET A 30 6.42 -23.47 15.19
CA MET A 30 5.42 -24.19 14.39
C MET A 30 3.99 -23.98 14.92
N ILE A 31 3.80 -23.98 16.24
CA ILE A 31 2.48 -23.74 16.86
C ILE A 31 2.04 -22.30 16.64
N LEU A 32 2.92 -21.32 16.86
CA LEU A 32 2.61 -19.90 16.62
C LEU A 32 2.30 -19.66 15.13
N GLN A 33 3.07 -20.27 14.21
CA GLN A 33 2.81 -20.19 12.77
C GLN A 33 1.40 -20.69 12.43
N ARG A 34 1.01 -21.87 12.95
CA ARG A 34 -0.34 -22.41 12.76
C ARG A 34 -1.43 -21.53 13.38
N GLN A 35 -1.16 -20.89 14.51
CA GLN A 35 -2.10 -19.94 15.12
C GLN A 35 -2.26 -18.70 14.25
N MET A 36 -1.18 -18.18 13.65
CA MET A 36 -1.25 -17.10 12.66
C MET A 36 -1.99 -17.52 11.40
N ASP A 37 -1.73 -18.70 10.86
CA ASP A 37 -2.43 -19.21 9.67
C ASP A 37 -3.95 -19.32 9.92
N LYS A 38 -4.35 -19.84 11.09
CA LYS A 38 -5.76 -19.88 11.52
C LYS A 38 -6.34 -18.49 11.72
N TYR A 39 -5.61 -17.60 12.39
CA TYR A 39 -6.04 -16.21 12.59
C TYR A 39 -6.27 -15.51 11.24
N VAL A 40 -5.36 -15.71 10.27
CA VAL A 40 -5.47 -15.18 8.91
C VAL A 40 -6.63 -15.80 8.14
N ALA A 41 -6.89 -17.11 8.32
CA ALA A 41 -8.03 -17.79 7.71
C ALA A 41 -9.38 -17.32 8.28
N ASP A 42 -9.48 -17.16 9.61
CA ASP A 42 -10.70 -16.73 10.30
C ASP A 42 -10.97 -15.23 10.17
N HIS A 43 -9.92 -14.40 10.21
CA HIS A 43 -10.02 -12.92 10.15
C HIS A 43 -9.78 -12.35 8.75
N GLY A 44 -9.53 -13.21 7.75
CA GLY A 44 -9.62 -12.85 6.34
C GLY A 44 -8.81 -11.63 5.92
N LEU A 45 -7.60 -11.44 6.48
CA LEU A 45 -6.70 -10.34 6.13
C LEU A 45 -6.30 -10.33 4.64
N GLY A 46 -6.60 -11.38 3.88
CA GLY A 46 -6.40 -11.43 2.43
C GLY A 46 -7.66 -11.27 1.57
N GLY A 47 -8.86 -11.35 2.15
CA GLY A 47 -10.13 -11.34 1.40
C GLY A 47 -10.97 -10.08 1.65
N SER A 48 -11.16 -9.73 2.93
CA SER A 48 -11.83 -8.49 3.32
C SER A 48 -10.97 -7.28 2.99
N ASP A 49 -9.65 -7.41 3.14
CA ASP A 49 -8.71 -6.33 2.85
C ASP A 49 -8.67 -6.01 1.35
N VAL A 50 -8.60 -7.03 0.48
CA VAL A 50 -8.59 -6.80 -0.97
C VAL A 50 -9.89 -6.18 -1.50
N ALA A 51 -11.04 -6.57 -0.93
CA ALA A 51 -12.33 -5.96 -1.28
C ALA A 51 -12.40 -4.49 -0.83
N LEU A 52 -11.96 -4.22 0.41
CA LEU A 52 -11.91 -2.88 0.99
C LEU A 52 -10.90 -1.99 0.27
N GLU A 53 -9.72 -2.51 -0.07
CA GLU A 53 -8.71 -1.83 -0.87
C GLU A 53 -9.24 -1.47 -2.25
N ARG A 54 -9.99 -2.37 -2.89
CA ARG A 54 -10.64 -2.10 -4.19
C ARG A 54 -11.67 -0.98 -4.06
N GLU A 55 -12.47 -0.99 -3.01
CA GLU A 55 -13.45 0.05 -2.72
C GLU A 55 -12.78 1.41 -2.43
N LEU A 56 -11.74 1.42 -1.59
CA LEU A 56 -10.91 2.60 -1.35
C LEU A 56 -10.28 3.14 -2.64
N GLU A 57 -9.82 2.27 -3.53
CA GLU A 57 -9.28 2.66 -4.82
C GLU A 57 -10.36 3.26 -5.74
N GLN A 58 -11.59 2.74 -5.70
CA GLN A 58 -12.72 3.34 -6.42
C GLN A 58 -13.02 4.75 -5.89
N PHE A 59 -13.08 4.95 -4.58
CA PHE A 59 -13.28 6.28 -3.99
C PHE A 59 -12.12 7.23 -4.31
N LYS A 60 -10.87 6.77 -4.23
CA LYS A 60 -9.68 7.55 -4.60
C LYS A 60 -9.77 8.04 -6.05
N ARG A 61 -10.23 7.23 -6.99
CA ARG A 61 -10.40 7.62 -8.41
C ARG A 61 -11.43 8.74 -8.61
N ILE A 62 -12.45 8.81 -7.76
CA ILE A 62 -13.47 9.86 -7.82
C ILE A 62 -12.86 11.21 -7.44
N VAL A 63 -12.06 11.25 -6.36
CA VAL A 63 -11.55 12.51 -5.79
C VAL A 63 -10.17 12.92 -6.30
N LYS A 64 -9.32 11.98 -6.74
CA LYS A 64 -7.97 12.28 -7.24
C LYS A 64 -7.96 12.67 -8.71
N CYS A 65 -7.04 13.55 -9.09
CA CYS A 65 -6.85 13.95 -10.49
C CYS A 65 -6.48 12.74 -11.35
N SER A 66 -7.16 12.53 -12.48
CA SER A 66 -6.90 11.41 -13.39
C SER A 66 -5.58 11.54 -14.17
N VAL A 67 -4.97 12.74 -14.21
CA VAL A 67 -3.71 13.00 -14.93
C VAL A 67 -2.50 12.59 -14.07
N CYS A 68 -2.37 13.14 -12.86
CA CYS A 68 -1.24 12.81 -11.98
C CYS A 68 -1.52 11.66 -11.00
N LYS A 69 -2.80 11.33 -10.74
CA LYS A 69 -3.24 10.31 -9.75
C LYS A 69 -2.74 10.54 -8.32
N ASP A 70 -2.20 11.72 -8.05
CA ASP A 70 -1.55 12.04 -6.79
C ASP A 70 -2.41 12.99 -5.95
N THR A 71 -2.69 14.18 -6.50
CA THR A 71 -3.42 15.27 -5.84
C THR A 71 -4.94 15.23 -6.09
N PHE A 72 -5.69 15.85 -5.18
CA PHE A 72 -7.14 15.98 -5.31
C PHE A 72 -7.56 16.89 -6.47
N LYS A 73 -8.74 16.61 -7.01
CA LYS A 73 -9.43 17.48 -7.95
C LYS A 73 -9.76 18.81 -7.27
N SER A 74 -9.42 19.91 -7.93
CA SER A 74 -9.56 21.26 -7.36
C SER A 74 -10.01 22.30 -8.38
N VAL A 75 -10.04 21.96 -9.67
CA VAL A 75 -10.52 22.86 -10.73
C VAL A 75 -11.43 22.13 -11.72
N VAL A 76 -12.39 22.86 -12.27
CA VAL A 76 -13.28 22.43 -13.35
C VAL A 76 -12.98 23.22 -14.62
N ILE A 77 -13.02 22.56 -15.77
CA ILE A 77 -13.01 23.20 -17.09
C ILE A 77 -14.46 23.44 -17.52
N THR A 78 -14.95 24.68 -17.50
CA THR A 78 -16.37 25.02 -17.72
C THR A 78 -16.89 24.69 -19.12
N LYS A 79 -16.02 24.53 -20.13
CA LYS A 79 -16.41 24.08 -21.48
C LYS A 79 -16.88 22.63 -21.55
N CYS A 80 -16.46 21.78 -20.62
CA CYS A 80 -16.73 20.35 -20.66
C CYS A 80 -17.03 19.70 -19.31
N PHE A 81 -16.95 20.47 -18.23
CA PHE A 81 -17.21 20.08 -16.84
C PHE A 81 -16.35 18.93 -16.31
N HIS A 82 -15.26 18.57 -17.00
CA HIS A 82 -14.26 17.66 -16.45
C HIS A 82 -13.40 18.35 -15.40
N VAL A 83 -13.06 17.61 -14.35
CA VAL A 83 -12.43 18.13 -13.13
C VAL A 83 -11.07 17.48 -12.91
N PHE A 84 -10.07 18.30 -12.60
CA PHE A 84 -8.67 17.91 -12.42
C PHE A 84 -8.02 18.70 -11.27
N CYS A 85 -6.75 18.45 -10.96
CA CYS A 85 -6.01 19.32 -10.05
C CYS A 85 -5.49 20.57 -10.79
N ARG A 86 -5.28 21.65 -10.03
CA ARG A 86 -4.80 22.93 -10.56
C ARG A 86 -3.45 22.82 -11.28
N SER A 87 -2.50 22.10 -10.68
CA SER A 87 -1.14 21.96 -11.22
C SER A 87 -1.11 21.34 -12.61
N CYS A 88 -1.92 20.30 -12.86
CA CYS A 88 -2.00 19.66 -14.18
C CYS A 88 -2.61 20.58 -15.24
N ILE A 89 -3.62 21.37 -14.90
CA ILE A 89 -4.25 22.30 -15.84
C ILE A 89 -3.34 23.49 -16.14
N ASP A 90 -2.73 24.08 -15.11
CA ASP A 90 -1.80 25.20 -15.28
C ASP A 90 -0.58 24.80 -16.14
N THR A 91 -0.06 23.59 -15.95
CA THR A 91 1.04 23.06 -16.77
C THR A 91 0.64 22.95 -18.24
N ARG A 92 -0.58 22.50 -18.54
CA ARG A 92 -1.10 22.42 -19.91
C ARG A 92 -1.27 23.79 -20.55
N ILE A 93 -1.79 24.76 -19.80
CA ILE A 93 -1.92 26.15 -20.29
C ILE A 93 -0.54 26.74 -20.60
N LYS A 94 0.45 26.56 -19.71
CA LYS A 94 1.84 26.99 -19.90
C LYS A 94 2.46 26.37 -21.16
N ASN A 95 2.23 25.08 -21.39
CA ASN A 95 2.72 24.35 -22.55
C ASN A 95 1.91 24.59 -23.83
N ARG A 96 0.92 25.50 -23.80
CA ARG A 96 -0.01 25.77 -24.91
C ARG A 96 -0.84 24.55 -25.37
N ASP A 97 -0.90 23.48 -24.58
CA ASP A 97 -1.77 22.32 -24.82
C ASP A 97 -3.16 22.55 -24.20
N ARG A 98 -3.90 23.49 -24.80
CA ARG A 98 -5.19 23.99 -24.35
C ARG A 98 -6.37 23.06 -24.69
N ARG A 99 -6.19 21.75 -24.50
CA ARG A 99 -7.20 20.70 -24.73
C ARG A 99 -7.43 19.89 -23.46
N CYS A 100 -8.70 19.64 -23.15
CA CYS A 100 -9.10 18.87 -21.98
C CYS A 100 -8.43 17.49 -21.97
N PRO A 101 -7.79 17.06 -20.86
CA PRO A 101 -7.15 15.75 -20.79
C PRO A 101 -8.10 14.55 -20.99
N ALA A 102 -9.40 14.72 -20.73
CA ALA A 102 -10.38 13.63 -20.80
C ALA A 102 -11.09 13.54 -22.15
N CYS A 103 -11.42 14.67 -22.78
CA CYS A 103 -12.28 14.70 -23.96
C CYS A 103 -11.74 15.57 -25.10
N SER A 104 -10.51 16.10 -24.98
CA SER A 104 -9.81 16.91 -25.99
C SER A 104 -10.51 18.20 -26.43
N LYS A 105 -11.61 18.61 -25.79
CA LYS A 105 -12.28 19.88 -26.07
C LYS A 105 -11.32 21.06 -25.77
N PRO A 106 -11.27 22.07 -26.63
CA PRO A 106 -10.43 23.25 -26.41
C PRO A 106 -10.94 24.07 -25.21
N PHE A 107 -10.04 24.70 -24.45
CA PHE A 107 -10.37 25.56 -23.32
C PHE A 107 -9.34 26.68 -23.12
N GLY A 108 -9.76 27.83 -22.58
CA GLY A 108 -8.90 28.95 -22.21
C GLY A 108 -8.62 29.04 -20.71
N GLN A 109 -7.81 30.02 -20.31
CA GLN A 109 -7.53 30.29 -18.89
C GLN A 109 -8.81 30.71 -18.14
N ASP A 110 -9.66 31.51 -18.79
CA ASP A 110 -10.93 31.96 -18.23
C ASP A 110 -11.97 30.84 -18.08
N ASP A 111 -11.75 29.67 -18.69
CA ASP A 111 -12.63 28.52 -18.56
C ASP A 111 -12.27 27.64 -17.33
N VAL A 112 -11.24 28.00 -16.56
CA VAL A 112 -10.75 27.20 -15.42
C VAL A 112 -11.17 27.84 -14.11
N HIS A 113 -12.02 27.14 -13.36
CA HIS A 113 -12.55 27.63 -12.09
C HIS A 113 -12.23 26.67 -10.95
N ASN A 114 -12.00 27.20 -9.75
CA ASN A 114 -11.79 26.37 -8.55
C ASN A 114 -13.10 25.70 -8.13
N ILE A 115 -12.99 24.49 -7.58
CA ILE A 115 -14.09 23.80 -6.91
C ILE A 115 -13.71 23.53 -5.46
N TYR A 116 -14.70 23.57 -4.57
CA TYR A 116 -14.53 23.29 -3.14
C TYR A 116 -15.58 22.26 -2.72
N PHE A 117 -15.13 21.14 -2.16
CA PHE A 117 -16.04 20.15 -1.60
C PHE A 117 -16.58 20.66 -0.27
N THR A 118 -17.90 20.74 -0.15
CA THR A 118 -18.59 21.01 1.12
C THR A 118 -18.93 19.67 1.76
N HIS A 119 -18.66 19.52 3.06
CA HIS A 119 -18.96 18.34 3.87
C HIS A 119 -20.00 18.70 4.92
#